data_AF-A0A1E4H188-F1
#
_entry.id   AF-A0A1E4H188-F1
#
_cell.length_a   1.000
_cell.length_b   1.000
_cell.length_c   1.000
_cell.angle_alpha   90.00
_cell.angle_beta   90.00
_cell.angle_gamma   90.00
#
_symmetry.space_group_name_H-M   'P 1'
#
loop_
_entity.id
_entity.type
_entity.pdbx_description
1 polymer ?
#
loop_
_entity_poly.entity_id
_entity_poly.type
_entity_poly.pdbx_seq_one_letter_code
_entity_poly.pdbx_strand_id
1 'polypeptide(L)'
;MGNRRSTRLTNDFSKKIDNHLYALALFFLHYNFVRQHKSLNKLTPAMAAGITKELWSMKRIAEEIEARPPKPGKRGPYKKGVRAA
;
A
#
# COMPACT_ATOMS: atom_id res chain seq x y z
N MET A 1 -14.28 -10.58 -3.27
CA MET A 1 -12.92 -10.84 -2.74
C MET A 1 -11.98 -9.80 -3.34
N GLY A 2 -11.65 -8.75 -2.59
CA GLY A 2 -11.12 -7.50 -3.15
C GLY A 2 -9.59 -7.38 -3.27
N ASN A 3 -8.82 -8.32 -2.71
CA ASN A 3 -7.36 -8.32 -2.74
C ASN A 3 -6.87 -9.77 -2.90
N ARG A 4 -6.05 -10.05 -3.92
CA ARG A 4 -5.55 -11.39 -4.24
C ARG A 4 -4.03 -11.49 -4.08
N ARG A 5 -3.37 -10.47 -3.50
CA ARG A 5 -1.91 -10.42 -3.32
C ARG A 5 -1.32 -11.55 -2.49
N SER A 6 -2.11 -12.17 -1.60
CA SER A 6 -1.69 -13.32 -0.80
C SER A 6 -1.99 -14.67 -1.48
N THR A 7 -2.73 -14.67 -2.58
CA THR A 7 -3.09 -15.90 -3.31
C THR A 7 -2.05 -16.23 -4.37
N ARG A 8 -1.41 -17.41 -4.25
CA ARG A 8 -0.41 -17.88 -5.21
C ARG A 8 -1.04 -18.17 -6.57
N LEU A 9 -0.20 -18.25 -7.62
CA LEU A 9 -0.60 -18.54 -9.00
C LEU A 9 -1.62 -17.53 -9.58
N THR A 10 -1.53 -16.28 -9.14
CA THR A 10 -2.32 -15.17 -9.68
C THR A 10 -1.40 -14.02 -10.09
N ASN A 11 -1.86 -13.17 -11.02
CA ASN A 11 -1.10 -12.01 -11.48
C ASN A 11 -0.86 -10.95 -10.37
N ASP A 12 -1.71 -10.94 -9.35
CA ASP A 12 -1.58 -10.02 -8.21
C ASP A 12 -0.49 -10.47 -7.22
N PHE A 13 -0.03 -11.73 -7.30
CA PHE A 13 1.00 -12.26 -6.43
C PHE A 13 2.40 -11.78 -6.84
N SER A 14 3.11 -11.14 -5.90
CA SER A 14 4.52 -10.81 -6.09
C SER A 14 5.43 -11.83 -5.41
N LYS A 15 6.43 -12.32 -6.14
CA LYS A 15 7.51 -13.16 -5.57
C LYS A 15 8.49 -12.35 -4.69
N LYS A 16 8.56 -11.03 -4.88
CA LYS A 16 9.41 -10.14 -4.07
C LYS A 16 8.61 -9.68 -2.85
N ILE A 17 9.16 -9.93 -1.66
CA ILE A 17 8.52 -9.56 -0.39
C ILE A 17 8.32 -8.05 -0.27
N ASP A 18 9.28 -7.25 -0.74
CA ASP A 18 9.21 -5.77 -0.69
C ASP A 18 7.97 -5.24 -1.40
N ASN A 19 7.68 -5.77 -2.60
CA ASN A 19 6.50 -5.35 -3.36
C ASN A 19 5.20 -5.71 -2.64
N HIS A 20 5.17 -6.84 -1.94
CA HIS A 20 4.02 -7.25 -1.15
C HIS A 20 3.81 -6.29 0.03
N LEU A 21 4.88 -5.96 0.76
CA LEU A 21 4.88 -4.98 1.85
C LEU A 21 4.36 -3.61 1.39
N TYR A 22 4.84 -3.10 0.25
CA TYR A 22 4.41 -1.80 -0.27
C TYR A 22 2.91 -1.72 -0.54
N ALA A 23 2.29 -2.75 -1.09
CA ALA A 23 0.84 -2.69 -1.31
C ALA A 23 0.01 -2.96 -0.07
N LEU A 24 0.51 -3.77 0.88
CA LEU A 24 -0.14 -3.88 2.18
C LEU A 24 -0.14 -2.51 2.87
N ALA A 25 0.98 -1.79 2.84
CA ALA A 25 1.07 -0.44 3.40
C ALA A 25 0.03 0.50 2.76
N LEU A 26 -0.06 0.53 1.43
CA LEU A 26 -1.08 1.32 0.72
C LEU A 26 -2.51 0.89 1.06
N PHE A 27 -2.75 -0.42 1.16
CA PHE A 27 -4.06 -0.98 1.50
C PHE A 27 -4.48 -0.58 2.91
N PHE A 28 -3.62 -0.74 3.91
CA PHE A 28 -3.92 -0.37 5.29
C PHE A 28 -4.14 1.13 5.43
N LEU A 29 -3.36 1.96 4.73
CA LEU A 29 -3.55 3.40 4.73
C LEU A 29 -4.94 3.76 4.19
N HIS A 30 -5.30 3.28 3.02
CA HIS A 30 -6.61 3.52 2.42
C HIS A 30 -7.76 2.98 3.29
N TYR A 31 -7.63 1.75 3.80
CA TYR A 31 -8.66 1.08 4.59
C TYR A 31 -8.94 1.79 5.92
N ASN A 32 -7.89 2.29 6.57
CA ASN A 32 -7.98 2.92 7.89
C ASN A 32 -8.33 4.42 7.85
N PHE A 33 -7.89 5.16 6.82
CA PHE A 33 -7.99 6.62 6.82
C PHE A 33 -8.99 7.19 5.81
N VAL A 34 -9.28 6.47 4.72
CA VAL A 34 -10.14 6.97 3.61
C VAL A 34 -11.46 6.21 3.54
N ARG A 35 -11.41 4.88 3.63
CA ARG A 35 -12.61 4.05 3.47
C ARG A 35 -13.53 4.20 4.69
N GLN A 36 -14.73 4.72 4.46
CA GLN A 36 -15.82 4.71 5.43
C GLN A 36 -16.47 3.33 5.51
N HIS A 37 -16.74 2.84 6.72
CA HIS A 37 -17.34 1.51 6.93
C HIS A 37 -18.76 1.64 7.48
N LYS A 38 -19.69 0.90 6.88
CA LYS A 38 -21.10 0.91 7.31
C LYS A 38 -21.27 0.42 8.75
N SER A 39 -20.51 -0.59 9.18
CA SER A 39 -20.54 -1.14 10.54
C SER A 39 -19.98 -0.19 11.60
N LEU A 40 -19.22 0.84 11.20
CA LEU A 40 -18.67 1.87 12.08
C LEU A 40 -19.45 3.18 11.94
N ASN A 41 -20.75 3.11 11.60
CA ASN A 41 -21.61 4.29 11.37
C ASN A 41 -21.03 5.28 10.34
N LYS A 42 -20.44 4.76 9.26
CA LYS A 42 -19.77 5.53 8.19
C LYS A 42 -18.51 6.30 8.66
N LEU A 43 -17.95 5.96 9.81
CA LEU A 43 -16.62 6.39 10.22
C LEU A 43 -15.54 5.52 9.56
N THR A 44 -14.32 6.03 9.52
CA THR A 44 -13.14 5.24 9.20
C THR A 44 -12.62 4.51 10.44
N PRO A 45 -11.87 3.41 10.30
CA PRO A 45 -11.30 2.70 11.44
C PRO A 45 -10.37 3.58 12.28
N ALA A 46 -9.57 4.45 11.65
CA ALA A 46 -8.70 5.38 12.37
C ALA A 46 -9.50 6.40 13.20
N MET A 47 -10.66 6.85 12.70
CA MET A 47 -11.56 7.73 13.45
C MET A 47 -12.24 6.99 14.61
N ALA A 48 -12.74 5.78 14.38
CA ALA A 48 -13.35 4.97 15.43
C ALA A 48 -12.37 4.61 16.56
N ALA A 49 -11.09 4.43 16.22
CA ALA A 49 -10.01 4.22 17.18
C ALA A 49 -9.47 5.51 17.84
N GLY A 50 -9.99 6.69 17.48
CA GLY A 50 -9.56 7.97 18.04
C GLY A 50 -8.17 8.45 17.59
N ILE A 51 -7.59 7.85 16.55
CA ILE A 51 -6.26 8.21 16.02
C ILE A 51 -6.32 9.53 15.26
N THR A 52 -7.41 9.75 14.52
CA THR A 52 -7.65 10.99 13.77
C THR A 52 -9.09 11.44 13.94
N LYS A 53 -9.33 12.75 13.87
CA LYS A 53 -10.68 13.34 13.85
C LYS A 53 -11.16 13.66 12.42
N GLU A 54 -10.25 13.63 11.47
CA GLU A 54 -10.51 14.01 10.07
C GLU A 54 -10.56 12.78 9.17
N LEU A 55 -11.46 12.85 8.19
CA LEU A 55 -11.50 11.93 7.06
C LEU A 55 -10.40 12.31 6.06
N TRP A 56 -9.58 11.34 5.66
CA TRP A 56 -8.58 11.59 4.63
C TRP A 56 -9.18 11.43 3.24
N SER A 57 -8.69 12.22 2.28
CA SER A 57 -8.97 12.03 0.86
C SER A 57 -7.86 11.22 0.20
N MET A 58 -8.15 10.59 -0.95
CA MET A 58 -7.12 9.94 -1.77
C MET A 58 -6.03 10.90 -2.22
N LYS A 59 -6.39 12.18 -2.45
CA LYS A 59 -5.43 13.23 -2.82
C LYS A 59 -4.41 13.47 -1.71
N ARG A 60 -4.88 13.56 -0.46
CA ARG A 60 -4.01 13.74 0.72
C ARG A 60 -2.99 12.60 0.83
N ILE A 61 -3.39 11.36 0.57
CA ILE A 61 -2.45 10.23 0.56
C ILE A 61 -1.33 10.45 -0.47
N ALA A 62 -1.67 10.88 -1.70
CA ALA A 62 -0.66 11.13 -2.73
C ALA A 62 0.28 12.28 -2.33
N GLU A 63 -0.26 13.37 -1.79
CA GLU A 63 0.50 14.53 -1.30
C GLU A 63 1.49 14.10 -0.19
N GLU A 64 1.08 13.25 0.75
CA GLU A 64 1.96 12.74 1.82
C GLU A 64 3.07 11.82 1.29
N ILE A 65 2.78 11.03 0.25
CA ILE A 65 3.79 10.19 -0.40
C ILE A 65 4.81 11.06 -1.14
N GLU A 66 4.36 12.08 -1.85
CA GLU A 66 5.22 13.02 -2.59
C GLU A 66 6.06 13.90 -1.65
N ALA A 67 5.51 14.30 -0.51
CA ALA A 67 6.23 15.06 0.52
C ALA A 67 7.41 14.28 1.11
N ARG A 68 7.40 12.95 0.99
CA ARG A 68 8.46 12.06 1.48
C ARG A 68 9.09 11.26 0.33
N PRO A 69 9.73 11.93 -0.63
CA PRO A 69 10.31 11.24 -1.78
C PRO A 69 11.40 10.29 -1.29
N PRO A 70 11.48 9.05 -1.82
CA PRO A 70 12.62 8.19 -1.54
C PRO A 70 13.89 8.90 -1.99
N LYS A 71 14.97 8.78 -1.21
CA LYS A 71 16.26 9.40 -1.57
C LYS A 71 16.65 8.91 -2.97
N PRO A 72 16.76 9.81 -3.97
CA PRO A 72 17.10 9.40 -5.33
C PRO A 72 18.49 8.75 -5.31
N GLY A 73 18.54 7.47 -5.72
CA GLY A 73 19.76 6.68 -5.79
C GLY A 73 20.18 6.46 -7.23
N LYS A 74 21.49 6.31 -7.48
CA LYS A 74 21.98 5.85 -8.79
C LYS A 74 21.44 4.44 -9.02
N ARG A 75 20.82 4.21 -10.19
CA ARG A 75 20.36 2.88 -10.60
C ARG A 75 21.56 1.91 -10.55
N GLY A 76 21.42 0.80 -9.83
CA GLY A 76 22.44 -0.24 -9.78
C GLY A 76 22.59 -0.95 -11.15
N PRO A 77 23.75 -1.57 -11.41
CA PRO A 77 23.97 -2.33 -12.64
C PRO A 77 22.94 -3.46 -12.80
N TYR A 78 22.55 -3.75 -14.05
CA TYR A 78 21.63 -4.86 -14.32
C TYR A 78 22.27 -6.19 -13.90
N LYS A 79 21.54 -7.02 -13.16
CA LYS A 79 22.02 -8.35 -12.79
C LYS A 79 22.17 -9.18 -14.06
N LYS A 80 23.39 -9.61 -14.38
CA LYS A 80 23.63 -10.58 -15.46
C LYS A 80 22.87 -11.87 -15.09
N GLY A 81 21.90 -12.24 -15.90
CA GLY A 81 21.17 -13.50 -15.72
C GLY A 81 22.12 -14.66 -15.98
N VAL A 82 22.33 -15.51 -14.97
CA VAL A 82 22.96 -16.81 -15.20
C VAL A 82 21.91 -17.66 -15.92
N ARG A 83 22.13 -17.93 -17.21
CA ARG A 83 21.37 -18.97 -17.92
C ARG A 83 21.77 -20.29 -17.28
N ALA A 84 20.80 -21.00 -16.69
CA ALA A 84 21.00 -22.39 -16.30
C ALA A 84 21.24 -23.20 -17.59
N ALA A 85 22.33 -23.98 -17.59
CA ALA A 85 22.67 -24.91 -18.66
C ALA A 85 21.66 -26.07 -18.72
#